data_AF-A0A816K2S7-F1
#
_entry.id   AF-A0A816K2S7-F1
#
_cell.length_a   1.000
_cell.length_b   1.000
_cell.length_c   1.000
_cell.angle_alpha   90.00
_cell.angle_beta   90.00
_cell.angle_gamma   90.00
#
_symmetry.space_group_name_H-M   'P 1'
#
loop_
_entity.id
_entity.type
_entity.pdbx_description
1 polymer ?
#
loop_
_entity_poly.entity_id
_entity_poly.type
_entity_poly.pdbx_seq_one_letter_code
_entity_poly.pdbx_strand_id
1 'polypeptide(L)' 'MVKIYCIGGGYVGGPTIAVIALKCPHMYIVGVVDISVLPINAWNSDQQKASAHYHVVKSIVKRSDKGEKKRE' A
#
# COMPACT_ATOMS: atom_id res chain seq x y z
N MET A 1 14.06 -5.71 -14.25
CA MET A 1 12.89 -5.15 -13.54
C MET A 1 12.74 -5.89 -12.22
N VAL A 2 12.81 -5.19 -11.09
CA VAL A 2 12.71 -5.82 -9.76
C VAL A 2 11.26 -5.77 -9.29
N LYS A 3 10.72 -6.94 -8.93
CA LYS A 3 9.36 -7.14 -8.42
C LYS A 3 9.41 -7.36 -6.90
N ILE A 4 8.64 -6.57 -6.14
CA ILE A 4 8.59 -6.67 -4.68
C ILE A 4 7.20 -7.14 -4.25
N TYR A 5 7.17 -8.14 -3.38
CA TYR A 5 5.96 -8.65 -2.72
C TYR A 5 6.13 -8.51 -1.21
N CYS A 6 5.08 -8.07 -0.53
CA CYS A 6 5.03 -8.04 0.92
C CYS A 6 3.99 -9.03 1.43
N ILE A 7 4.44 -9.94 2.29
CA ILE A 7 3.57 -10.90 2.97
C ILE A 7 3.29 -10.33 4.37
N GLY A 8 2.04 -9.95 4.62
CA GLY A 8 1.56 -9.29 5.84
C GLY A 8 1.22 -7.82 5.61
N GLY A 9 -0.05 -7.52 5.33
CA GLY A 9 -0.56 -6.17 5.10
C GLY A 9 -0.97 -5.44 6.38
N GLY A 10 -0.34 -5.76 7.49
CA GLY A 10 -0.63 -5.16 8.78
C GLY A 10 0.00 -3.78 8.98
N TYR A 11 0.14 -3.40 10.25
CA TYR A 11 0.71 -2.12 10.68
C TYR A 11 2.13 -1.83 10.15
N VAL A 12 2.94 -2.87 9.91
CA VAL A 12 4.31 -2.70 9.41
C VAL A 12 4.36 -2.82 7.90
N GLY A 13 3.98 -3.98 7.35
CA GLY A 13 4.20 -4.29 5.94
C GLY A 13 3.49 -3.34 4.97
N GLY A 14 2.22 -3.00 5.26
CA GLY A 14 1.45 -2.08 4.40
C GLY A 14 2.07 -0.68 4.31
N PRO A 15 2.31 0.02 5.44
CA PRO A 15 2.96 1.32 5.42
C PRO A 15 4.38 1.30 4.84
N THR A 16 5.19 0.26 5.11
CA THR A 16 6.53 0.12 4.53
C THR A 16 6.47 0.06 3.01
N ILE A 17 5.61 -0.77 2.45
CA ILE A 17 5.45 -0.87 1.00
C ILE A 17 4.89 0.41 0.39
N ALA A 18 3.93 1.07 1.04
CA ALA A 18 3.38 2.34 0.56
C ALA A 18 4.46 3.43 0.45
N VAL A 19 5.41 3.48 1.39
CA VAL A 19 6.55 4.41 1.33
C VAL A 19 7.54 4.04 0.24
N ILE A 20 7.87 2.75 0.07
CA ILE A 20 8.75 2.28 -1.01
C ILE A 20 8.13 2.63 -2.37
N ALA A 21 6.83 2.43 -2.55
CA ALA A 21 6.12 2.78 -3.78
C ALA A 21 6.21 4.27 -4.11
N LEU A 22 6.04 5.10 -3.08
CA LEU A 22 6.12 6.55 -3.20
C LEU A 22 7.54 7.06 -3.48
N LYS A 23 8.56 6.46 -2.85
CA LYS A 23 9.96 6.95 -2.88
C LYS A 23 10.83 6.30 -3.95
N CYS A 24 10.52 5.07 -4.32
CA CYS A 24 11.27 4.27 -5.29
C CYS A 24 10.39 3.95 -6.52
N PRO A 25 9.98 4.97 -7.28
CA PRO A 25 9.02 4.79 -8.38
C PRO A 25 9.49 3.85 -9.50
N HIS A 26 10.79 3.59 -9.61
CA HIS A 26 11.37 2.72 -10.64
C HIS A 26 11.25 1.23 -10.27
N MET A 27 10.87 0.92 -9.03
CA MET A 27 10.63 -0.44 -8.57
C MET A 27 9.18 -0.84 -8.86
N TYR A 28 8.95 -2.06 -9.34
CA TYR A 28 7.62 -2.55 -9.60
C TYR A 28 7.13 -3.32 -8.37
N ILE A 29 6.26 -2.70 -7.58
CA ILE A 29 5.68 -3.33 -6.40
C ILE A 29 4.44 -4.09 -6.87
N VAL A 30 4.45 -5.41 -6.70
CA VAL A 30 3.40 -6.26 -7.29
C VAL A 30 2.24 -6.48 -6.34
N GLY A 31 2.44 -6.35 -5.03
CA GLY A 31 1.32 -6.36 -4.10
C GLY A 31 1.69 -6.67 -2.65
N VAL A 32 0.70 -6.42 -1.80
CA VAL A 32 0.68 -6.83 -0.40
C VAL A 32 -0.31 -7.99 -0.31
N VAL A 33 0.13 -9.13 0.22
CA VAL A 33 -0.69 -10.33 0.42
C VAL A 33 -0.80 -10.62 1.90
N ASP A 34 -1.94 -11.15 2.34
CA ASP A 34 -2.17 -11.51 3.74
C ASP A 34 -2.95 -12.81 3.80
N ILE A 35 -2.78 -13.58 4.88
CA ILE A 35 -3.56 -14.80 5.12
C ILE A 35 -5.02 -14.46 5.43
N SER A 36 -5.25 -13.30 6.05
CA SER A 36 -6.58 -12.80 6.32
C SER A 36 -7.06 -11.91 5.17
N VAL A 37 -8.30 -12.11 4.74
CA VAL A 37 -8.95 -11.25 3.75
C VAL A 37 -9.33 -9.88 4.32
N LEU A 38 -9.47 -9.75 5.65
CA LEU A 38 -9.94 -8.52 6.28
C LEU A 38 -8.98 -7.33 6.06
N PRO A 39 -7.66 -7.45 6.32
CA PRO A 39 -6.71 -6.39 6.01
C PRO A 39 -6.71 -6.00 4.53
N ILE A 40 -6.70 -6.98 3.63
CA ILE A 40 -6.68 -6.74 2.18
C ILE A 40 -7.94 -5.99 1.72
N ASN A 41 -9.11 -6.38 2.20
CA ASN A 41 -10.36 -5.68 1.91
C ASN A 41 -10.34 -4.25 2.48
N ALA A 42 -9.77 -4.05 3.66
CA ALA A 42 -9.58 -2.71 4.20
C ALA A 42 -8.69 -1.87 3.27
N TRP A 43 -7.55 -2.39 2.82
CA TRP A 43 -6.65 -1.71 1.88
C TRP A 43 -7.34 -1.31 0.57
N ASN A 44 -8.19 -2.19 0.03
CA ASN A 44 -8.90 -1.96 -1.23
C ASN A 44 -10.17 -1.11 -1.06
N SER A 45 -10.63 -0.88 0.16
CA SER A 45 -11.84 -0.10 0.43
C SER A 45 -11.55 1.40 0.62
N ASP A 46 -12.47 2.24 0.17
CA ASP A 46 -12.43 3.68 0.48
C ASP A 46 -12.66 3.97 1.97
N GLN A 47 -13.20 2.99 2.71
CA GLN A 47 -13.50 3.04 4.14
C GLN A 47 -12.53 2.17 4.96
N GLN A 48 -11.24 2.53 4.98
CA GLN A 48 -10.37 2.15 6.09
C GLN A 48 -10.89 2.78 7.38
N LYS A 49 -11.66 2.02 8.17
CA LYS A 49 -12.01 2.34 9.56
C LYS A 49 -10.77 2.16 10.40
N ALA A 50 -9.96 3.19 10.45
CA ALA A 50 -8.64 3.04 10.97
C ALA A 50 -8.41 4.09 12.04
N SER A 51 -8.11 3.60 13.25
CA SER A 51 -7.66 4.41 14.38
C SER A 51 -6.61 5.42 13.90
N ALA A 52 -6.60 6.63 14.48
CA ALA A 52 -5.97 7.85 13.96
C ALA A 52 -4.57 7.70 13.31
N HIS A 53 -3.77 6.70 13.69
CA HIS A 53 -2.50 6.33 13.05
C HIS A 53 -2.57 6.01 11.54
N TYR A 54 -3.69 5.51 11.03
CA TYR A 54 -3.82 5.11 9.63
C TYR A 54 -4.15 6.28 8.68
N HIS A 55 -4.48 7.47 9.18
CA HIS A 55 -4.75 8.63 8.31
C HIS A 55 -3.52 9.04 7.48
N VAL A 56 -2.33 8.96 8.07
CA VAL A 56 -1.06 9.24 7.38
C VAL A 56 -0.80 8.20 6.29
N VAL A 57 -1.03 6.93 6.61
CA VAL A 57 -0.88 5.80 5.69
C VAL A 57 -1.78 5.94 4.48
N LYS A 58 -3.06 6.27 4.68
CA LYS A 58 -4.04 6.50 3.58
C LYS A 58 -3.59 7.60 2.61
N SER A 59 -2.94 8.65 3.12
CA SER A 59 -2.44 9.75 2.28
C SER A 59 -1.24 9.33 1.43
N ILE A 60 -0.37 8.45 1.96
CA ILE A 60 0.77 7.89 1.23
C ILE A 60 0.29 6.95 0.13
N VAL A 61 -0.67 6.06 0.44
CA VAL A 61 -1.24 5.10 -0.52
C VAL A 61 -1.94 5.82 -1.67
N LYS A 62 -2.84 6.77 -1.38
CA LYS A 62 -3.51 7.57 -2.43
C LYS A 62 -2.54 8.33 -3.33
N ARG A 63 -1.40 8.79 -2.76
CA ARG A 63 -0.35 9.47 -3.54
C ARG A 63 0.43 8.47 -4.39
N SER A 64 0.69 7.28 -3.87
CA SER A 64 1.30 6.17 -4.60
C SER A 64 0.44 5.78 -5.82
N ASP A 65 -0.85 5.49 -5.63
CA ASP A 65 -1.76 5.09 -6.71
C ASP A 65 -1.88 6.16 -7.81
N LYS A 66 -1.91 7.45 -7.44
CA LYS A 66 -1.88 8.55 -8.41
C LYS A 66 -0.56 8.64 -9.17
N GLY A 67 0.55 8.29 -8.53
CA GLY A 67 1.87 8.20 -9.15
C GLY A 67 1.97 7.07 -10.17
N GLU A 68 1.19 6.00 -9.98
CA GLU A 68 1.06 4.87 -10.90
C GLU A 68 0.15 5.19 -12.09
N LYS A 69 -1.05 5.75 -11.86
CA LYS A 69 -2.00 6.14 -12.93
C LYS A 69 -1.50 7.23 -13.89
N LYS A 70 -0.45 7.97 -13.52
CA LYS A 70 0.21 8.94 -14.42
C LYS A 70 1.21 8.30 -15.40
N ARG A 71 1.48 6.99 -15.27
CA ARG A 71 2.48 6.26 -16.06
C ARG A 71 1.89 5.35 -17.13
N GLU A 72 0.56 5.27 -17.18
CA GLU A 72 -0.20 4.67 -18.28
C GLU A 72 -0.59 5.72 -19.32
#